data_AF-A0A356E624-F1
#
_entry.id   AF-A0A356E624-F1
#
_cell.length_a   1.000
_cell.length_b   1.000
_cell.length_c   1.000
_cell.angle_alpha   90.00
_cell.angle_beta   90.00
_cell.angle_gamma   90.00
#
_symmetry.space_group_name_H-M   'P 1'
#
loop_
_entity.id
_entity.type
_entity.pdbx_description
1 polymer ?
#
loop_
_entity_poly.entity_id
_entity_poly.type
_entity_poly.pdbx_seq_one_letter_code
_entity_poly.pdbx_strand_id
1 'polypeptide(L)'
;MVKIAHKTFFDMGWEKYLTVLFLLLGIGFFSSGSVTWVAANWDYLSKFQKLYATQGLLGLTTVSAVFFYIKEAKRLPKARLKFISASFFFASAVLIGTLFALIGQIYQTGADPWQLFALWSILQIPLLLILPNIGSVLLLMLTLNVTVVLYGVYHNDFMPEFLIGLNFLLLVIIEFTSDFFHDKHWRVLSKCANLALAFSLMAWIVDEISVSYMGQSVSGFSCLVFGGLIWVYKKYRNDLFPLIVHFIGLIVSLDISILSRDFFDIKKIAT
;
A
#
# COMPACT_ATOMS: atom_id res chain seq x y z
N MET A 1 -0.79 26.79 32.72
CA MET A 1 -0.61 26.04 31.47
C MET A 1 -1.48 24.80 31.51
N VAL A 2 -2.63 24.85 30.85
CA VAL A 2 -3.58 23.72 30.79
C VAL A 2 -3.00 22.70 29.80
N LYS A 3 -2.49 21.56 30.31
CA LYS A 3 -2.27 20.38 29.49
C LYS A 3 -3.65 19.92 29.00
N ILE A 4 -4.01 20.29 27.78
CA ILE A 4 -5.11 19.64 27.07
C ILE A 4 -4.63 18.22 26.80
N ALA A 5 -5.03 17.30 27.67
CA ALA A 5 -4.87 15.87 27.45
C ALA A 5 -5.69 15.53 26.20
N HIS A 6 -5.01 15.50 25.05
CA HIS A 6 -5.60 15.04 23.81
C HIS A 6 -5.87 13.55 23.99
N LYS A 7 -7.16 13.21 24.11
CA LYS A 7 -7.65 11.83 24.13
C LYS A 7 -7.10 11.09 22.91
N THR A 8 -6.12 10.25 23.14
CA THR A 8 -5.59 9.31 22.15
C THR A 8 -6.57 8.15 22.02
N PHE A 9 -6.55 7.41 20.92
CA PHE A 9 -7.43 6.25 20.72
C PHE A 9 -7.23 5.12 21.75
N PHE A 10 -6.23 5.20 22.63
CA PHE A 10 -6.13 4.35 23.84
C PHE A 10 -7.19 4.70 24.91
N ASP A 11 -7.94 5.81 24.74
CA ASP A 11 -9.19 6.10 25.45
C ASP A 11 -10.43 5.50 24.76
N MET A 12 -10.26 4.81 23.62
CA MET A 12 -11.31 3.97 23.07
C MET A 12 -11.10 2.54 23.58
N GLY A 13 -12.12 1.99 24.22
CA GLY A 13 -12.11 0.58 24.62
C GLY A 13 -11.74 -0.31 23.43
N TRP A 14 -11.02 -1.39 23.70
CA TRP A 14 -10.63 -2.43 22.74
C TRP A 14 -11.78 -2.85 21.81
N GLU A 15 -13.02 -2.77 22.28
CA GLU A 15 -14.26 -2.98 21.53
C GLU A 15 -14.41 -2.05 20.31
N LYS A 16 -14.14 -0.74 20.47
CA LYS A 16 -14.24 0.23 19.37
C LYS A 16 -13.12 0.04 18.35
N TYR A 17 -11.93 -0.32 18.81
CA TYR A 17 -10.82 -0.71 17.94
C TYR A 17 -11.25 -1.89 17.04
N LEU A 18 -11.73 -2.98 17.66
CA LEU A 18 -12.20 -4.15 16.95
C LEU A 18 -13.39 -3.82 16.04
N THR A 19 -14.29 -2.94 16.47
CA THR A 19 -15.43 -2.52 15.65
C THR A 19 -14.97 -1.83 14.37
N VAL A 20 -14.01 -0.90 14.46
CA VAL A 20 -13.47 -0.23 13.27
C VAL A 20 -12.71 -1.22 12.38
N LEU A 21 -11.91 -2.10 12.97
CA LEU A 21 -11.19 -3.14 12.23
C LEU A 21 -12.13 -4.10 11.49
N PHE A 22 -13.13 -4.65 12.18
CA PHE A 22 -14.13 -5.53 11.58
C PHE A 22 -15.03 -4.81 10.59
N LEU A 23 -15.29 -3.53 10.78
CA LEU A 23 -16.03 -2.73 9.80
C LEU A 23 -15.21 -2.53 8.53
N LEU A 24 -13.93 -2.20 8.63
CA LEU A 24 -13.02 -2.12 7.48
C LEU A 24 -12.87 -3.46 6.77
N LEU A 25 -12.66 -4.54 7.51
CA LEU A 25 -12.60 -5.91 6.96
C LEU A 25 -13.93 -6.30 6.32
N GLY A 26 -15.05 -6.00 6.97
CA GLY A 26 -16.39 -6.28 6.47
C GLY A 26 -16.68 -5.54 5.17
N ILE A 27 -16.31 -4.26 5.07
CA ILE A 27 -16.43 -3.48 3.84
C ILE A 27 -15.53 -4.07 2.74
N GLY A 28 -14.29 -4.44 3.07
CA GLY A 28 -13.37 -5.07 2.13
C GLY A 28 -13.87 -6.43 1.62
N PHE A 29 -14.39 -7.28 2.50
CA PHE A 29 -14.99 -8.55 2.11
C PHE A 29 -16.31 -8.38 1.37
N PHE A 30 -17.11 -7.36 1.72
CA PHE A 30 -18.35 -7.08 1.00
C PHE A 30 -18.07 -6.55 -0.41
N SER A 31 -17.10 -5.66 -0.58
CA SER A 31 -16.70 -5.18 -1.90
C SER A 31 -16.09 -6.32 -2.73
N SER A 32 -15.18 -7.10 -2.15
CA SER A 32 -14.59 -8.28 -2.79
C SER A 32 -15.64 -9.33 -3.14
N GLY A 33 -16.57 -9.62 -2.22
CA GLY A 33 -17.67 -10.55 -2.41
C GLY A 33 -18.65 -10.07 -3.47
N SER A 34 -18.94 -8.77 -3.54
CA SER A 34 -19.76 -8.18 -4.60
C SER A 34 -19.11 -8.38 -5.97
N VAL A 35 -17.81 -8.10 -6.08
CA VAL A 35 -17.05 -8.33 -7.33
C VAL A 35 -17.01 -9.81 -7.70
N THR A 36 -16.73 -10.68 -6.72
CA THR A 36 -16.65 -12.14 -6.95
C THR A 36 -18.00 -12.75 -7.28
N TRP A 37 -19.10 -12.25 -6.70
CA TRP A 37 -20.45 -12.68 -7.06
C TRP A 37 -20.80 -12.28 -8.49
N VAL A 38 -20.48 -11.05 -8.90
CA VAL A 38 -20.62 -10.65 -10.30
C VAL A 38 -19.77 -11.56 -11.20
N ALA A 39 -18.54 -11.88 -10.77
CA ALA A 39 -17.64 -12.79 -11.49
C ALA A 39 -18.17 -14.22 -11.59
N ALA A 40 -18.79 -14.75 -10.54
CA ALA A 40 -19.38 -16.09 -10.53
C ALA A 40 -20.58 -16.21 -11.50
N ASN A 41 -21.26 -15.11 -11.79
CA ASN A 41 -22.38 -15.07 -12.74
C ASN A 41 -21.93 -14.70 -14.17
N TRP A 42 -20.63 -14.66 -14.44
CA TRP A 42 -20.10 -14.20 -15.73
C TRP A 42 -20.48 -15.06 -16.93
N ASP A 43 -20.70 -16.36 -16.75
CA ASP A 43 -21.03 -17.26 -17.87
C ASP A 43 -22.39 -16.93 -18.49
N TYR A 44 -23.28 -16.29 -17.72
CA TYR A 44 -24.62 -15.89 -18.16
C TYR A 44 -24.69 -14.46 -18.70
N LEU A 45 -23.61 -13.67 -18.57
CA LEU A 45 -23.59 -12.26 -18.96
C LEU A 45 -22.81 -12.04 -20.26
N SER A 46 -23.42 -11.31 -21.20
CA SER A 46 -22.72 -10.83 -22.39
C SER A 46 -21.62 -9.81 -22.03
N LYS A 47 -20.65 -9.62 -22.94
CA LYS A 47 -19.53 -8.68 -22.76
C LYS A 47 -19.99 -7.27 -22.38
N PHE A 48 -21.05 -6.77 -23.03
CA PHE A 48 -21.61 -5.45 -22.75
C PHE A 48 -22.32 -5.41 -21.39
N GLN A 49 -23.07 -6.45 -21.02
CA GLN A 49 -23.73 -6.51 -19.71
C GLN A 49 -22.71 -6.51 -18.57
N LYS A 50 -21.57 -7.21 -18.72
CA LYS A 50 -20.46 -7.18 -17.77
C LYS A 50 -19.90 -5.76 -17.56
N LEU A 51 -19.69 -5.02 -18.65
CA LEU A 51 -19.21 -3.63 -18.61
C LEU A 51 -20.23 -2.69 -17.99
N TYR A 52 -21.48 -2.70 -18.46
CA TYR A 52 -22.53 -1.82 -17.96
C TYR A 52 -22.90 -2.10 -16.51
N ALA A 53 -22.91 -3.36 -16.08
CA ALA A 53 -23.16 -3.70 -14.68
C ALA A 53 -22.05 -3.13 -13.77
N THR A 54 -20.79 -3.29 -14.17
CA THR A 54 -19.65 -2.79 -13.39
C THR A 54 -19.61 -1.25 -13.37
N GLN A 55 -19.87 -0.60 -14.51
CA GLN A 55 -20.01 0.86 -14.60
C GLN A 55 -21.19 1.37 -13.77
N GLY A 56 -22.32 0.66 -13.79
CA GLY A 56 -23.51 1.00 -12.99
C GLY A 56 -23.22 0.93 -11.48
N LEU A 57 -22.53 -0.12 -11.03
CA LEU A 57 -22.08 -0.24 -9.63
C LEU A 57 -21.09 0.86 -9.25
N LEU A 58 -20.15 1.20 -10.13
CA LEU A 58 -19.21 2.31 -9.91
C LEU A 58 -19.96 3.65 -9.80
N GLY A 59 -20.89 3.91 -10.71
CA GLY A 59 -21.73 5.10 -10.67
C GLY A 59 -22.55 5.19 -9.39
N LEU A 60 -23.23 4.09 -9.02
CA LEU A 60 -24.05 4.01 -7.81
C LEU A 60 -23.23 4.25 -6.54
N THR A 61 -22.07 3.61 -6.42
CA THR A 61 -21.18 3.79 -5.26
C THR A 61 -20.61 5.20 -5.19
N THR A 62 -20.23 5.79 -6.32
CA THR A 62 -19.70 7.17 -6.39
C THR A 62 -20.77 8.20 -6.04
N VAL A 63 -21.98 8.08 -6.59
CA VAL A 63 -23.11 8.95 -6.27
C VAL A 63 -23.48 8.82 -4.79
N SER A 64 -23.51 7.60 -4.26
CA SER A 64 -23.74 7.35 -2.84
C SER A 64 -22.66 8.01 -1.98
N ALA A 65 -21.39 7.92 -2.40
CA ALA A 65 -20.27 8.53 -1.70
C ALA A 65 -20.42 10.06 -1.60
N VAL A 66 -20.76 10.72 -2.71
CA VAL A 66 -21.00 12.16 -2.76
C VAL A 66 -22.24 12.56 -1.94
N PHE A 67 -23.33 11.79 -2.05
CA PHE A 67 -24.56 12.04 -1.28
C PHE A 67 -24.30 11.97 0.23
N PHE A 68 -23.64 10.90 0.70
CA PHE A 68 -23.29 10.75 2.10
C PHE A 68 -22.27 11.81 2.54
N TYR A 69 -21.33 12.19 1.69
CA TYR A 69 -20.39 13.27 1.98
C TYR A 69 -21.09 14.61 2.23
N ILE A 70 -22.06 14.99 1.39
CA ILE A 70 -22.84 16.23 1.56
C ILE A 70 -23.68 16.15 2.84
N LYS A 71 -24.31 15.00 3.09
CA LYS A 71 -25.14 14.79 4.29
C LYS A 71 -24.32 14.85 5.58
N GLU A 72 -23.15 14.22 5.59
CA GLU A 72 -22.20 14.25 6.70
C GLU A 72 -21.58 15.64 6.88
N ALA A 73 -21.26 16.35 5.79
CA ALA A 73 -20.73 17.72 5.85
C ALA A 73 -21.71 18.70 6.51
N LYS A 74 -23.03 18.47 6.40
CA LYS A 74 -24.08 19.28 7.05
C LYS A 74 -24.33 18.91 8.51
N ARG A 75 -24.06 17.66 8.92
CA ARG A 75 -24.45 17.13 10.23
C ARG A 75 -23.30 16.93 11.21
N LEU A 76 -22.08 16.73 10.72
CA LEU A 76 -20.91 16.44 11.54
C LEU A 76 -19.98 17.64 11.56
N PRO A 77 -19.42 18.00 12.74
CA PRO A 77 -18.35 18.99 12.79
C PRO A 77 -17.17 18.53 11.93
N LYS A 78 -16.45 19.47 11.31
CA LYS A 78 -15.33 19.21 10.39
C LYS A 78 -14.27 18.22 10.93
N ALA A 79 -14.18 18.08 12.25
CA ALA A 79 -13.22 17.21 12.93
C ALA A 79 -13.66 15.74 13.12
N ARG A 80 -14.89 15.36 12.75
CA ARG A 80 -15.36 13.97 12.92
C ARG A 80 -15.04 13.14 11.67
N LEU A 81 -14.47 11.95 11.86
CA LEU A 81 -14.25 10.99 10.78
C LEU A 81 -15.57 10.67 10.08
N LYS A 82 -15.58 10.87 8.76
CA LYS A 82 -16.71 10.60 7.88
C LYS A 82 -16.63 9.16 7.35
N PHE A 83 -16.86 8.20 8.24
CA PHE A 83 -16.65 6.78 7.95
C PHE A 83 -17.51 6.28 6.78
N ILE A 84 -18.77 6.75 6.66
CA ILE A 84 -19.68 6.26 5.63
C ILE A 84 -19.22 6.73 4.26
N SER A 85 -19.00 8.04 4.07
CA SER A 85 -18.52 8.54 2.79
C SER A 85 -17.15 7.97 2.43
N ALA A 86 -16.21 7.88 3.37
CA ALA A 86 -14.90 7.27 3.13
C ALA A 86 -15.01 5.80 2.64
N SER A 87 -15.96 5.03 3.19
CA SER A 87 -16.19 3.64 2.79
C SER A 87 -16.67 3.52 1.34
N PHE A 88 -17.61 4.38 0.92
CA PHE A 88 -18.10 4.40 -0.46
C PHE A 88 -17.04 4.92 -1.44
N PHE A 89 -16.19 5.87 -1.03
CA PHE A 89 -15.05 6.32 -1.83
C PHE A 89 -14.01 5.21 -2.01
N PHE A 90 -13.71 4.45 -0.96
CA PHE A 90 -12.85 3.27 -1.06
C PHE A 90 -13.45 2.21 -1.99
N ALA A 91 -14.75 1.91 -1.86
CA ALA A 91 -15.43 0.97 -2.74
C ALA A 91 -15.40 1.42 -4.21
N SER A 92 -15.64 2.71 -4.48
CA SER A 92 -15.52 3.28 -5.83
C SER A 92 -14.09 3.13 -6.38
N ALA A 93 -13.07 3.43 -5.56
CA ALA A 93 -11.67 3.23 -5.94
C ALA A 93 -11.34 1.77 -6.30
N VAL A 94 -11.89 0.79 -5.57
CA VAL A 94 -11.74 -0.65 -5.89
C VAL A 94 -12.47 -1.02 -7.18
N LEU A 95 -13.67 -0.47 -7.41
CA LEU A 95 -14.46 -0.74 -8.61
C LEU A 95 -13.82 -0.17 -9.88
N ILE A 96 -13.06 0.93 -9.79
CA ILE A 96 -12.24 1.42 -10.91
C ILE A 96 -11.25 0.33 -11.37
N GLY A 97 -10.55 -0.32 -10.42
CA GLY A 97 -9.62 -1.41 -10.73
C GLY A 97 -10.33 -2.64 -11.29
N THR A 98 -11.50 -2.97 -10.73
CA THR A 98 -12.35 -4.06 -11.24
C THR A 98 -12.74 -3.83 -12.69
N LEU A 99 -13.10 -2.59 -13.04
CA LEU A 99 -13.46 -2.20 -14.40
C LEU A 99 -12.26 -2.34 -15.35
N PHE A 100 -11.06 -1.92 -14.94
CA PHE A 100 -9.85 -2.10 -15.77
C PHE A 100 -9.46 -3.56 -15.95
N ALA A 101 -9.55 -4.38 -14.90
CA ALA A 101 -9.30 -5.82 -15.00
C ALA A 101 -10.29 -6.49 -15.97
N LEU A 102 -11.56 -6.11 -15.89
CA LEU A 102 -12.61 -6.61 -16.78
C LEU A 102 -12.41 -6.14 -18.23
N ILE A 103 -11.94 -4.90 -18.45
CA ILE A 103 -11.55 -4.43 -19.78
C ILE A 103 -10.38 -5.26 -20.32
N GLY A 104 -9.32 -5.47 -19.55
CA GLY A 104 -8.16 -6.28 -19.98
C GLY A 104 -8.53 -7.73 -20.28
N GLN A 105 -9.54 -8.28 -19.61
CA GLN A 105 -10.04 -9.62 -19.87
C GLN A 105 -10.94 -9.69 -21.12
N ILE A 106 -11.89 -8.77 -21.29
CA ILE A 106 -12.85 -8.78 -22.40
C ILE A 106 -12.19 -8.36 -23.70
N TYR A 107 -11.34 -7.33 -23.61
CA TYR A 107 -10.56 -6.79 -24.68
C TYR A 107 -9.11 -7.18 -24.41
N GLN A 108 -8.75 -8.39 -24.84
CA GLN A 108 -7.35 -8.79 -25.05
C GLN A 108 -6.69 -7.97 -26.19
N THR A 109 -7.10 -6.71 -26.38
CA THR A 109 -6.27 -5.70 -27.02
C THR A 109 -4.98 -5.66 -26.22
N GLY A 110 -3.81 -5.65 -26.86
CA GLY A 110 -2.49 -5.73 -26.22
C GLY A 110 -2.12 -4.54 -25.31
N ALA A 111 -3.01 -4.17 -24.40
CA ALA A 111 -2.78 -3.26 -23.30
C ALA A 111 -2.13 -4.06 -22.17
N ASP A 112 -0.95 -3.63 -21.77
CA ASP A 112 -0.16 -4.37 -20.81
C ASP A 112 -0.78 -4.28 -19.42
N PRO A 113 -0.76 -5.36 -18.61
CA PRO A 113 -1.31 -5.35 -17.26
C PRO A 113 -0.73 -4.21 -16.40
N TRP A 114 0.55 -3.90 -16.55
CA TRP A 114 1.20 -2.81 -15.80
C TRP A 114 0.57 -1.44 -16.10
N GLN A 115 0.16 -1.17 -17.35
CA GLN A 115 -0.48 0.10 -17.74
C GLN A 115 -1.86 0.24 -17.10
N LEU A 116 -2.61 -0.85 -16.98
CA LEU A 116 -3.93 -0.85 -16.33
C LEU A 116 -3.81 -0.50 -14.84
N PHE A 117 -2.82 -1.06 -14.13
CA PHE A 117 -2.55 -0.72 -12.73
C PHE A 117 -2.00 0.71 -12.57
N ALA A 118 -1.20 1.21 -13.53
CA ALA A 118 -0.72 2.59 -13.54
C ALA A 118 -1.89 3.58 -13.67
N LEU A 119 -2.77 3.35 -14.66
CA LEU A 119 -3.98 4.15 -14.86
C LEU A 119 -4.92 4.09 -13.66
N TRP A 120 -5.05 2.91 -13.05
CA TRP A 120 -5.81 2.75 -11.82
C TRP A 120 -5.26 3.63 -10.69
N SER A 121 -3.94 3.60 -10.48
CA SER A 121 -3.26 4.42 -9.47
C SER A 121 -3.47 5.91 -9.72
N ILE A 122 -3.34 6.37 -10.97
CA ILE A 122 -3.54 7.78 -11.34
C ILE A 122 -4.99 8.22 -11.06
N LEU A 123 -5.97 7.39 -11.44
CA LEU A 123 -7.38 7.71 -11.21
C LEU A 123 -7.76 7.75 -9.73
N GLN A 124 -7.05 7.02 -8.85
CA GLN A 124 -7.30 7.07 -7.41
C GLN A 124 -6.89 8.39 -6.75
N ILE A 125 -5.85 9.06 -7.26
CA ILE A 125 -5.29 10.31 -6.67
C ILE A 125 -6.36 11.39 -6.45
N PRO A 126 -7.19 11.78 -7.45
CA PRO A 126 -8.21 12.81 -7.24
C PRO A 126 -9.26 12.39 -6.19
N LEU A 127 -9.67 11.12 -6.15
CA LEU A 127 -10.60 10.64 -5.11
C LEU A 127 -9.99 10.74 -3.70
N LEU A 128 -8.70 10.43 -3.59
CA LEU A 128 -7.93 10.49 -2.35
C LEU A 128 -7.70 11.93 -1.88
N LEU A 129 -7.54 12.88 -2.79
CA LEU A 129 -7.44 14.31 -2.44
C LEU A 129 -8.78 14.90 -1.97
N ILE A 130 -9.90 14.44 -2.53
CA ILE A 130 -11.25 14.90 -2.13
C ILE A 130 -11.58 14.41 -0.72
N LEU A 131 -11.31 13.13 -0.43
CA LEU A 131 -11.58 12.50 0.87
C LEU A 131 -10.40 11.63 1.29
N PRO A 132 -9.40 12.23 1.95
CA PRO A 132 -8.22 11.51 2.40
C PRO A 132 -8.62 10.46 3.43
N ASN A 133 -8.34 9.20 3.11
CA ASN A 133 -8.66 8.06 3.96
C ASN A 133 -7.54 7.01 3.89
N ILE A 134 -7.34 6.30 5.00
CA ILE A 134 -6.25 5.32 5.16
C ILE A 134 -6.35 4.20 4.12
N GLY A 135 -7.56 3.67 3.89
CA GLY A 135 -7.77 2.53 2.99
C GLY A 135 -7.39 2.84 1.53
N SER A 136 -7.75 4.02 1.03
CA SER A 136 -7.42 4.48 -0.32
C SER A 136 -5.94 4.77 -0.49
N VAL A 137 -5.25 5.27 0.55
CA VAL A 137 -3.78 5.42 0.49
C VAL A 137 -3.12 4.05 0.44
N LEU A 138 -3.57 3.08 1.25
CA LEU A 138 -3.05 1.71 1.21
C LEU A 138 -3.31 1.04 -0.16
N LEU A 139 -4.49 1.27 -0.74
CA LEU A 139 -4.81 0.80 -2.08
C LEU A 139 -3.88 1.43 -3.12
N LEU A 140 -3.61 2.75 -3.04
CA LEU A 140 -2.69 3.44 -3.93
C LEU A 140 -1.26 2.91 -3.81
N MET A 141 -0.78 2.68 -2.58
CA MET A 141 0.53 2.08 -2.35
C MET A 141 0.61 0.68 -2.99
N LEU A 142 -0.44 -0.13 -2.82
CA LEU A 142 -0.51 -1.46 -3.40
C LEU A 142 -0.49 -1.40 -4.92
N THR A 143 -1.34 -0.58 -5.55
CA THR A 143 -1.43 -0.51 -7.00
C THR A 143 -0.16 0.05 -7.64
N LEU A 144 0.52 1.01 -7.00
CA LEU A 144 1.82 1.51 -7.44
C LEU A 144 2.92 0.45 -7.35
N ASN A 145 2.98 -0.30 -6.24
CA ASN A 145 3.93 -1.41 -6.11
C ASN A 145 3.69 -2.49 -7.17
N VAL A 146 2.43 -2.90 -7.37
CA VAL A 146 2.05 -3.88 -8.41
C VAL A 146 2.39 -3.36 -9.80
N THR A 147 2.20 -2.07 -10.08
CA THR A 147 2.58 -1.46 -11.36
C THR A 147 4.06 -1.65 -11.65
N VAL A 148 4.94 -1.31 -10.69
CA VAL A 148 6.40 -1.43 -10.88
C VAL A 148 6.83 -2.89 -11.06
N VAL A 149 6.27 -3.81 -10.26
CA VAL A 149 6.56 -5.24 -10.38
C VAL A 149 6.14 -5.77 -11.76
N LEU A 150 4.91 -5.49 -12.19
CA LEU A 150 4.42 -5.92 -13.50
C LEU A 150 5.21 -5.29 -14.66
N TYR A 151 5.66 -4.04 -14.51
CA TYR A 151 6.49 -3.37 -15.50
C TYR A 151 7.82 -4.11 -15.70
N GLY A 152 8.50 -4.49 -14.61
CA GLY A 152 9.75 -5.24 -14.69
C GLY A 152 9.56 -6.66 -15.24
N VAL A 153 8.49 -7.35 -14.84
CA VAL A 153 8.12 -8.67 -15.40
C VAL A 153 7.86 -8.57 -16.91
N TYR A 154 7.14 -7.54 -17.35
CA TYR A 154 6.80 -7.37 -18.76
C TYR A 154 8.05 -7.14 -19.64
N HIS A 155 9.02 -6.35 -19.15
CA HIS A 155 10.26 -6.10 -19.89
C HIS A 155 11.33 -7.17 -19.68
N ASN A 156 11.08 -8.18 -18.84
CA ASN A 156 12.09 -9.14 -18.35
C ASN A 156 13.34 -8.45 -17.77
N ASP A 157 13.16 -7.25 -17.25
CA ASP A 157 14.22 -6.40 -16.72
C ASP A 157 13.72 -5.77 -15.42
N PHE A 158 13.62 -6.59 -14.38
CA PHE A 158 13.16 -6.13 -13.08
C PHE A 158 14.29 -5.39 -12.38
N MET A 159 14.16 -4.06 -12.31
CA MET A 159 15.09 -3.16 -11.62
C MET A 159 14.57 -2.87 -10.20
N PRO A 160 15.02 -3.60 -9.16
CA PRO A 160 14.53 -3.48 -7.78
C PRO A 160 14.72 -2.08 -7.19
N GLU A 161 15.67 -1.30 -7.69
CA GLU A 161 15.94 0.08 -7.28
C GLU A 161 14.73 0.98 -7.48
N PHE A 162 13.94 0.78 -8.55
CA PHE A 162 12.71 1.55 -8.77
C PHE A 162 11.65 1.24 -7.71
N LEU A 163 11.53 -0.03 -7.31
CA LEU A 163 10.57 -0.44 -6.28
C LEU A 163 10.97 0.12 -4.91
N ILE A 164 12.25 0.06 -4.58
CA ILE A 164 12.81 0.62 -3.32
C ILE A 164 12.65 2.14 -3.31
N GLY A 165 13.02 2.81 -4.41
CA GLY A 165 12.88 4.25 -4.56
C GLY A 165 11.44 4.72 -4.43
N LEU A 166 10.49 4.00 -5.05
CA LEU A 166 9.06 4.26 -4.93
C LEU A 166 8.58 4.10 -3.48
N ASN A 167 8.92 3.00 -2.80
CA ASN A 167 8.50 2.78 -1.42
C ASN A 167 9.13 3.78 -0.44
N PHE A 168 10.38 4.18 -0.68
CA PHE A 168 11.05 5.22 0.09
C PHE A 168 10.37 6.58 -0.10
N LEU A 169 10.06 6.97 -1.34
CA LEU A 169 9.34 8.19 -1.65
C LEU A 169 7.95 8.20 -1.02
N LEU A 170 7.22 7.09 -1.10
CA LEU A 170 5.91 6.94 -0.45
C LEU A 170 6.02 7.08 1.07
N LEU A 171 7.03 6.46 1.69
CA LEU A 171 7.29 6.60 3.12
C LEU A 171 7.53 8.07 3.51
N VAL A 172 8.37 8.77 2.75
CA VAL A 172 8.65 10.20 2.98
C VAL A 172 7.38 11.03 2.85
N ILE A 173 6.61 10.86 1.78
CA ILE A 173 5.33 11.57 1.58
C ILE A 173 4.36 11.31 2.74
N ILE A 174 4.25 10.06 3.17
CA ILE A 174 3.35 9.66 4.28
C ILE A 174 3.80 10.27 5.60
N GLU A 175 5.11 10.35 5.89
CA GLU A 175 5.61 10.97 7.11
C GLU A 175 5.35 12.48 7.16
N PHE A 176 5.38 13.16 6.02
CA PHE A 176 5.05 14.59 5.92
C PHE A 176 3.54 14.86 5.90
N THR A 177 2.76 13.94 5.32
CA THR A 177 1.33 14.14 5.05
C THR A 177 0.44 13.39 6.04
N SER A 178 1.01 12.84 7.13
CA SER A 178 0.30 12.03 8.13
C SER A 178 -0.91 12.76 8.75
N ASP A 179 -0.81 14.09 8.87
CA ASP A 179 -1.86 14.93 9.43
C ASP A 179 -3.06 15.08 8.47
N PHE A 180 -2.81 15.12 7.16
CA PHE A 180 -3.85 15.26 6.13
C PHE A 180 -4.70 13.98 6.00
N PHE A 181 -4.08 12.81 6.20
CA PHE A 181 -4.76 11.50 6.11
C PHE A 181 -5.49 11.07 7.38
N HIS A 182 -5.56 11.94 8.40
CA HIS A 182 -6.14 11.63 9.71
C HIS A 182 -5.45 10.45 10.43
N ASP A 183 -4.19 10.14 10.07
CA ASP A 183 -3.41 9.01 10.59
C ASP A 183 -2.34 9.46 11.62
N LYS A 184 -2.60 10.57 12.30
CA LYS A 184 -1.66 11.16 13.27
C LYS A 184 -1.43 10.27 14.51
N HIS A 185 -2.44 9.48 14.88
CA HIS A 185 -2.40 8.71 16.12
C HIS A 185 -1.86 7.29 15.97
N TRP A 186 -2.23 6.59 14.89
CA TRP A 186 -1.92 5.17 14.74
C TRP A 186 -0.76 4.91 13.80
N ARG A 187 -0.53 5.85 12.87
CA ARG A 187 0.53 5.80 11.88
C ARG A 187 0.49 4.50 11.09
N VAL A 188 -0.72 4.00 10.79
CA VAL A 188 -0.93 2.76 10.02
C VAL A 188 -0.23 2.88 8.67
N LEU A 189 -0.34 4.03 8.02
CA LEU A 189 0.29 4.30 6.73
C LEU A 189 1.81 4.26 6.83
N SER A 190 2.39 4.89 7.86
CA SER A 190 3.84 4.84 8.09
C SER A 190 4.31 3.42 8.37
N LYS A 191 3.58 2.64 9.18
CA LYS A 191 3.91 1.23 9.47
C LYS A 191 3.89 0.37 8.20
N CYS A 192 2.82 0.49 7.40
CA CYS A 192 2.71 -0.23 6.13
C CYS A 192 3.81 0.20 5.13
N ALA A 193 4.15 1.50 5.07
CA ALA A 193 5.20 1.99 4.19
C ALA A 193 6.59 1.51 4.60
N ASN A 194 6.88 1.48 5.91
CA ASN A 194 8.12 0.90 6.42
C ASN A 194 8.23 -0.60 6.13
N LEU A 195 7.12 -1.35 6.28
CA LEU A 195 7.08 -2.76 5.91
C LEU A 195 7.30 -2.97 4.41
N ALA A 196 6.64 -2.18 3.55
CA ALA A 196 6.79 -2.29 2.11
C ALA A 196 8.24 -1.99 1.67
N LEU A 197 8.86 -0.95 2.25
CA LEU A 197 10.27 -0.63 2.01
C LEU A 197 11.19 -1.76 2.48
N ALA A 198 11.00 -2.25 3.72
CA ALA A 198 11.81 -3.35 4.25
C ALA A 198 11.66 -4.61 3.39
N PHE A 199 10.45 -4.94 2.95
CA PHE A 199 10.19 -6.07 2.06
C PHE A 199 10.90 -5.91 0.71
N SER A 200 10.84 -4.72 0.10
CA SER A 200 11.53 -4.45 -1.18
C SER A 200 13.06 -4.60 -1.08
N LEU A 201 13.66 -4.14 0.03
CA LEU A 201 15.09 -4.31 0.29
C LEU A 201 15.45 -5.79 0.48
N MET A 202 14.64 -6.54 1.22
CA MET A 202 14.85 -7.97 1.44
C MET A 202 14.70 -8.77 0.14
N ALA A 203 13.70 -8.45 -0.68
CA ALA A 203 13.49 -9.10 -1.97
C ALA A 203 14.69 -8.90 -2.90
N TRP A 204 15.28 -7.71 -2.92
CA TRP A 204 16.48 -7.44 -3.71
C TRP A 204 17.68 -8.27 -3.23
N ILE A 205 17.90 -8.35 -1.92
CA ILE A 205 18.98 -9.18 -1.36
C ILE A 205 18.82 -10.65 -1.79
N VAL A 206 17.60 -11.19 -1.71
CA VAL A 206 17.31 -12.58 -2.09
C VAL A 206 17.58 -12.82 -3.58
N ASP A 207 17.14 -11.89 -4.43
CA ASP A 207 17.35 -11.97 -5.88
C ASP A 207 18.84 -11.95 -6.24
N GLU A 208 19.60 -11.00 -5.67
CA GLU A 208 21.04 -10.86 -5.91
C GLU A 208 21.82 -12.12 -5.48
N ILE A 209 21.49 -12.68 -4.31
CA ILE A 209 22.10 -13.94 -3.85
C ILE A 209 21.85 -15.08 -4.84
N SER A 210 20.66 -15.13 -5.44
CA SER A 210 20.26 -16.19 -6.35
C SER A 210 20.91 -16.11 -7.73
N VAL A 211 21.13 -14.88 -8.24
CA VAL A 211 21.62 -14.66 -9.61
C VAL A 211 23.14 -14.57 -9.67
N SER A 212 23.77 -13.78 -8.80
CA SER A 212 25.18 -13.41 -8.96
C SER A 212 26.08 -14.02 -7.89
N TYR A 213 25.53 -14.55 -6.80
CA TYR A 213 26.26 -14.84 -5.56
C TYR A 213 27.08 -13.62 -5.04
N MET A 214 26.82 -12.41 -5.58
CA MET A 214 27.53 -11.15 -5.29
C MET A 214 26.67 -10.23 -4.42
N GLY A 215 26.04 -10.77 -3.36
CA GLY A 215 25.13 -10.04 -2.48
C GLY A 215 25.77 -8.92 -1.64
N GLN A 216 27.10 -8.74 -1.68
CA GLN A 216 27.84 -7.91 -0.73
C GLN A 216 27.59 -6.40 -0.89
N SER A 217 27.43 -5.91 -2.12
CA SER A 217 27.14 -4.49 -2.38
C SER A 217 25.71 -4.13 -2.01
N VAL A 218 24.76 -5.03 -2.33
CA VAL A 218 23.33 -4.86 -2.03
C VAL A 218 23.06 -4.92 -0.53
N SER A 219 23.68 -5.88 0.16
CA SER A 219 23.55 -6.03 1.62
C SER A 219 24.20 -4.85 2.37
N GLY A 220 25.30 -4.29 1.84
CA GLY A 220 25.89 -3.06 2.36
C GLY A 220 24.95 -1.85 2.22
N PHE A 221 24.32 -1.69 1.05
CA PHE A 221 23.33 -0.63 0.82
C PHE A 221 22.12 -0.78 1.74
N SER A 222 21.56 -1.97 1.89
CA SER A 222 20.41 -2.20 2.78
C SER A 222 20.75 -1.90 4.24
N CYS A 223 21.96 -2.24 4.71
CA CYS A 223 22.45 -1.86 6.04
C CYS A 223 22.44 -0.34 6.26
N LEU A 224 22.88 0.44 5.26
CA LEU A 224 22.87 1.91 5.34
C LEU A 224 21.44 2.45 5.43
N VAL A 225 20.52 1.91 4.64
CA VAL A 225 19.11 2.34 4.65
C VAL A 225 18.46 2.00 5.99
N PHE A 226 18.58 0.76 6.48
CA PHE A 226 18.03 0.35 7.77
C PHE A 226 18.65 1.13 8.94
N GLY A 227 19.98 1.28 8.96
CA GLY A 227 20.69 2.05 9.99
C GLY A 227 20.29 3.53 10.00
N GLY A 228 20.15 4.13 8.82
CA GLY A 228 19.67 5.50 8.66
C GLY A 228 18.25 5.68 9.18
N LEU A 229 17.34 4.77 8.85
CA LEU A 229 15.95 4.82 9.32
C LEU A 229 15.86 4.60 10.84
N ILE A 230 16.65 3.67 11.41
CA ILE A 230 16.75 3.50 12.87
C ILE A 230 17.18 4.81 13.54
N TRP A 231 18.21 5.48 13.00
CA TRP A 231 18.67 6.77 13.52
C TRP A 231 17.60 7.85 13.42
N VAL A 232 16.91 7.96 12.27
CA VAL A 232 15.82 8.93 12.06
C VAL A 232 14.69 8.70 13.05
N TYR A 233 14.20 7.46 13.19
CA TYR A 233 13.14 7.14 14.13
C TYR A 233 13.58 7.36 15.57
N LYS A 234 14.79 6.93 15.95
CA LYS A 234 15.30 7.18 17.32
C LYS A 234 15.46 8.67 17.65
N LYS A 235 15.90 9.50 16.69
CA LYS A 235 16.18 10.92 16.91
C LYS A 235 14.93 11.79 16.83
N TYR A 236 14.08 11.58 15.83
CA TYR A 236 12.98 12.48 15.52
C TYR A 236 11.62 11.96 15.97
N ARG A 237 11.41 10.63 16.02
CA ARG A 237 10.10 10.02 16.36
C ARG A 237 10.24 8.61 16.93
N ASN A 238 10.27 8.49 18.26
CA ASN A 238 10.33 7.19 18.96
C ASN A 238 9.05 6.37 18.76
N ASP A 239 9.00 5.62 17.66
CA ASP A 239 7.99 4.61 17.37
C ASP A 239 8.66 3.24 17.34
N LEU A 240 8.21 2.35 18.22
CA LEU A 240 8.83 1.04 18.41
C LEU A 240 8.65 0.14 17.18
N PHE A 241 7.54 0.27 16.46
CA PHE A 241 7.24 -0.66 15.37
C PHE A 241 8.20 -0.49 14.19
N PRO A 242 8.39 0.71 13.58
CA PRO A 242 9.40 0.90 12.54
C PRO A 242 10.81 0.58 13.03
N LEU A 243 11.13 0.87 14.30
CA LEU A 243 12.44 0.56 14.87
C LEU A 243 12.72 -0.94 14.88
N ILE A 244 11.76 -1.77 15.29
CA ILE A 244 11.88 -3.23 15.31
C ILE A 244 12.02 -3.77 13.88
N VAL A 245 11.18 -3.31 12.95
CA VAL A 245 11.22 -3.74 11.54
C VAL A 245 12.60 -3.49 10.93
N HIS A 246 13.12 -2.27 11.10
CA HIS A 246 14.42 -1.91 10.54
C HIS A 246 15.59 -2.55 11.30
N PHE A 247 15.46 -2.79 12.59
CA PHE A 247 16.47 -3.50 13.37
C PHE A 247 16.61 -4.96 12.92
N ILE A 248 15.48 -5.66 12.72
CA ILE A 248 15.49 -7.02 12.16
C ILE A 248 16.08 -7.01 10.76
N GLY A 249 15.67 -6.06 9.90
CA GLY A 249 16.21 -5.93 8.55
C GLY A 249 17.71 -5.66 8.52
N LEU A 250 18.23 -4.87 9.48
CA LEU A 250 19.65 -4.60 9.64
C LEU A 250 20.42 -5.87 10.02
N ILE A 251 19.93 -6.65 11.00
CA ILE A 251 20.58 -7.90 11.41
C ILE A 251 20.68 -8.86 10.22
N VAL A 252 19.56 -9.09 9.53
CA VAL A 252 19.53 -9.98 8.36
C VAL A 252 20.50 -9.51 7.27
N SER A 253 20.55 -8.20 7.01
CA SER A 253 21.46 -7.62 6.02
C SER A 253 22.94 -7.77 6.42
N LEU A 254 23.26 -7.64 7.72
CA LEU A 254 24.62 -7.84 8.22
C LEU A 254 25.04 -9.30 8.14
N ASP A 255 24.18 -10.23 8.56
CA ASP A 255 24.47 -11.66 8.53
C ASP A 255 24.79 -12.12 7.10
N ILE A 256 24.00 -11.66 6.13
CA ILE A 256 24.23 -11.93 4.70
C ILE A 256 25.54 -11.28 4.21
N SER A 257 25.85 -10.06 4.67
CA SER A 257 27.11 -9.38 4.31
C SER A 257 28.34 -10.11 4.84
N ILE A 258 28.23 -10.78 5.99
CA ILE A 258 29.32 -11.56 6.59
C ILE A 258 29.46 -12.90 5.85
N LEU A 259 28.35 -13.63 5.69
CA LEU A 259 28.35 -14.92 5.01
C LEU A 259 28.85 -14.83 3.56
N SER A 260 28.50 -13.76 2.85
CA SER A 260 29.01 -13.53 1.48
C SER A 260 30.52 -13.30 1.45
N ARG A 261 31.09 -12.58 2.44
CA ARG A 261 32.55 -12.38 2.55
C ARG A 261 33.30 -13.68 2.75
N ASP A 262 32.85 -14.51 3.69
CA ASP A 262 33.52 -15.77 4.01
C ASP A 262 33.52 -16.73 2.80
N PHE A 263 32.45 -16.72 2.01
CA PHE A 263 32.37 -17.46 0.75
C PHE A 263 33.41 -17.00 -0.29
N PHE A 264 33.67 -15.69 -0.38
CA PHE A 264 34.70 -15.14 -1.28
C PHE A 264 36.12 -15.54 -0.85
N ASP A 265 36.40 -15.52 0.45
CA ASP A 265 37.73 -15.86 0.97
C ASP A 265 38.07 -17.34 0.75
N ILE A 266 37.11 -18.25 0.94
CA ILE A 266 37.29 -19.69 0.65
C ILE A 266 37.60 -19.92 -0.84
N LYS A 267 36.91 -19.21 -1.75
CA LYS A 267 37.10 -19.37 -3.20
C LYS A 267 38.45 -18.85 -3.68
N LYS A 268 38.98 -17.80 -3.05
CA LYS A 268 40.33 -17.27 -3.31
C LYS A 268 41.44 -18.20 -2.84
N ILE A 269 41.24 -18.97 -1.78
CA ILE A 269 42.23 -19.92 -1.24
C ILE A 269 42.28 -21.21 -2.10
N ALA A 270 41.21 -21.52 -2.83
CA ALA A 270 41.09 -22.71 -3.66
C ALA A 270 41.60 -22.56 -5.10
N THR A 271 42.04 -21.37 -5.51
CA THR A 271 42.64 -21.05 -6.83
C THR A 271 44.10 -20.66 -6.68
#